data_AF-A0A3S4ARX1-F1
#
_entry.id   AF-A0A3S4ARX1-F1
#
_cell.length_a   1.000
_cell.length_b   1.000
_cell.length_c   1.000
_cell.angle_alpha   90.00
_cell.angle_beta   90.00
_cell.angle_gamma   90.00
#
_symmetry.space_group_name_H-M   'P 1'
#
loop_
_entity.id
_entity.type
_entity.pdbx_description
1 polymer ?
#
loop_
_entity_poly.entity_id
_entity_poly.type
_entity_poly.pdbx_seq_one_letter_code
_entity_poly.pdbx_strand_id
1 'polypeptide(L)'
;MSHLNVLSPRSRQPSSASYALSHSEYNPPSSRADIYSSTRDNDDYDDEEELDEDTPLPFPAALSRADFLAPDFDAAAYLSALHTGGPAARHQTLEDLRAELRDRSAAISAELLELVNANYAAFLGLGDELRGGEERVEDVRVALLGFRRAVEELQARVRERRLEVARVNRELGEVKGAVELGRRMLELDERVSALEGRLLVESVGKGKGKKGKKVGHGGEDGKGNKDEEEEEEDDDYWAEDLDSVGSDEDDEETEEDGGGVGFVSSSPSKLAAMAREYVLVEGLANSIGRDLPFVKRMEERMTRCRNTILLDLSTALKEARRAGPKGQGRVLKYLGIYRVLDAQADAVRVLKEQSRRQ
;
A
#
# COMPACT_ATOMS: atom_id res chain seq x y z
N MET A 1 0.67 -40.14 18.00
CA MET A 1 2.06 -39.75 17.74
C MET A 1 2.00 -38.44 16.95
N SER A 2 1.81 -37.34 17.66
CA SER A 2 2.89 -36.40 18.06
C SER A 2 3.15 -35.37 16.96
N HIS A 3 2.41 -34.27 17.08
CA HIS A 3 2.59 -33.00 16.39
C HIS A 3 3.95 -32.41 16.79
N LEU A 4 4.74 -31.98 15.81
CA LEU A 4 5.92 -31.14 16.05
C LEU A 4 5.85 -29.94 15.11
N ASN A 5 5.38 -28.83 15.68
CA ASN A 5 5.62 -27.47 15.21
C ASN A 5 7.13 -27.23 15.17
N VAL A 6 7.64 -26.78 14.03
CA VAL A 6 9.00 -26.21 13.93
C VAL A 6 8.86 -24.76 13.47
N LEU A 7 9.06 -23.87 14.44
CA LEU A 7 9.12 -22.42 14.28
C LEU A 7 10.28 -22.03 13.35
N SER A 8 10.00 -21.11 12.42
CA SER A 8 11.03 -20.41 11.62
C SER A 8 11.79 -19.39 12.48
N PRO A 9 13.12 -19.24 12.30
CA PRO A 9 13.89 -18.22 13.01
C PRO A 9 13.68 -16.84 12.39
N ARG A 10 13.24 -15.91 13.25
CA ARG A 10 13.02 -14.49 12.98
C ARG A 10 14.38 -13.81 12.71
N SER A 11 14.63 -13.40 11.47
CA SER A 11 15.81 -12.60 11.12
C SER A 11 15.67 -11.18 11.68
N ARG A 12 16.59 -10.85 12.58
CA ARG A 12 16.68 -9.56 13.28
C ARG A 12 17.46 -8.60 12.39
N GLN A 13 16.84 -7.47 12.01
CA GLN A 13 17.53 -6.38 11.31
C GLN A 13 18.58 -5.73 12.22
N PRO A 14 19.79 -5.39 11.72
CA PRO A 14 20.70 -4.54 12.47
C PRO A 14 20.26 -3.07 12.37
N SER A 15 19.97 -2.49 13.53
CA SER A 15 19.77 -1.06 13.75
C SER A 15 21.03 -0.27 13.39
N SER A 16 20.87 0.71 12.50
CA SER A 16 21.86 1.73 12.19
C SER A 16 22.19 2.57 13.44
N ALA A 17 23.37 2.38 14.00
CA ALA A 17 23.93 3.26 15.02
C ALA A 17 24.62 4.44 14.31
N SER A 18 24.01 5.61 14.41
CA SER A 18 24.60 6.90 14.04
C SER A 18 25.69 7.26 15.05
N TYR A 19 26.96 7.14 14.66
CA TYR A 19 28.10 7.67 15.40
C TYR A 19 28.13 9.20 15.25
N ALA A 20 27.69 9.91 16.28
CA ALA A 20 27.97 11.34 16.42
C ALA A 20 29.41 11.51 16.93
N LEU A 21 30.27 12.10 16.10
CA LEU A 21 31.60 12.57 16.53
C LEU A 21 31.41 13.71 17.54
N SER A 22 31.83 13.48 18.78
CA SER A 22 32.02 14.55 19.77
C SER A 22 33.34 15.26 19.48
N HIS A 23 33.29 16.50 19.01
CA HIS A 23 34.45 17.38 18.96
C HIS A 23 34.76 17.85 20.39
N SER A 24 35.92 17.43 20.89
CA SER A 24 36.51 17.87 22.15
C SER A 24 37.19 19.22 21.93
N GLU A 25 36.51 20.32 22.26
CA GLU A 25 37.11 21.66 22.33
C GLU A 25 38.07 21.73 23.53
N TYR A 26 39.36 21.89 23.22
CA TYR A 26 40.42 22.17 24.17
C TYR A 26 40.36 23.66 24.54
N ASN A 27 40.06 23.98 25.80
CA ASN A 27 39.98 25.36 26.30
C ASN A 27 41.16 25.63 27.26
N PRO A 28 42.06 26.59 27.00
CA PRO A 28 43.17 26.90 27.90
C PRO A 28 42.73 27.73 29.13
N PRO A 29 43.35 27.55 30.31
CA PRO A 29 42.97 28.31 31.49
C PRO A 29 43.52 29.74 31.44
N SER A 30 42.62 30.72 31.43
CA SER A 30 42.93 32.13 31.66
C SER A 30 42.80 32.44 33.15
N SER A 31 43.89 32.87 33.75
CA SER A 31 43.98 33.40 35.10
C SER A 31 43.35 34.79 35.19
N ARG A 32 42.37 34.96 36.09
CA ARG A 32 42.02 36.27 36.61
C ARG A 32 41.55 36.15 38.06
N ALA A 33 42.35 36.74 38.93
CA ALA A 33 42.00 37.08 40.30
C ALA A 33 40.82 38.07 40.30
N ASP A 34 39.92 37.96 41.28
CA ASP A 34 39.77 39.00 42.31
C ASP A 34 38.52 38.80 43.20
N ILE A 35 38.79 38.89 44.51
CA ILE A 35 38.01 39.57 45.55
C ILE A 35 36.68 38.94 46.00
N TYR A 36 36.73 38.26 47.15
CA TYR A 36 35.81 38.54 48.27
C TYR A 36 36.60 38.58 49.58
N SER A 37 36.67 39.78 50.13
CA SER A 37 37.03 40.06 51.51
C SER A 37 35.83 39.78 52.42
N SER A 38 36.05 39.10 53.55
CA SER A 38 35.29 39.37 54.77
C SER A 38 36.08 38.96 56.01
N THR A 39 36.62 40.00 56.65
CA THR A 39 36.51 40.33 58.07
C THR A 39 36.94 39.29 59.11
N ARG A 40 38.07 39.56 59.76
CA ARG A 40 38.25 39.35 61.20
C ARG A 40 39.15 40.44 61.78
N ASP A 41 38.56 41.20 62.69
CA ASP A 41 39.20 42.13 63.63
C ASP A 41 40.33 41.45 64.42
N ASN A 42 41.47 42.14 64.54
CA ASN A 42 41.97 42.58 65.85
C ASN A 42 43.16 43.55 65.71
N ASP A 43 43.07 44.64 66.46
CA ASP A 43 44.11 45.47 67.10
C ASP A 43 45.17 46.11 66.18
N ASP A 44 45.06 47.40 65.85
CA ASP A 44 45.49 48.55 66.68
C ASP A 44 46.97 48.49 67.05
N TYR A 45 47.83 49.02 66.17
CA TYR A 45 49.00 49.86 66.50
C TYR A 45 49.34 50.70 65.26
N ASP A 46 49.30 52.02 65.40
CA ASP A 46 50.00 52.98 64.54
C ASP A 46 51.49 52.62 64.53
N ASP A 47 52.07 52.33 63.37
CA ASP A 47 53.52 52.36 63.19
C ASP A 47 53.84 52.96 61.82
N GLU A 48 54.51 54.11 61.84
CA GLU A 48 55.07 54.79 60.68
C GLU A 48 56.25 53.94 60.18
N GLU A 49 56.07 53.13 59.12
CA GLU A 49 57.18 52.34 58.56
C GLU A 49 58.24 53.26 57.90
N GLU A 50 59.23 53.61 58.72
CA GLU A 50 60.63 53.80 58.35
C GLU A 50 61.07 52.70 57.37
N LEU A 51 61.83 53.10 56.35
CA LEU A 51 62.42 52.19 55.36
C LEU A 51 63.38 51.21 56.05
N ASP A 52 62.93 49.96 56.25
CA ASP A 52 63.80 48.88 56.76
C ASP A 52 64.88 48.52 55.73
N GLU A 53 66.14 48.70 56.11
CA GLU A 53 67.36 48.52 55.31
C GLU A 53 67.74 47.03 55.05
N ASP A 54 66.90 46.07 55.45
CA ASP A 54 67.21 44.62 55.47
C ASP A 54 66.32 43.74 54.55
N THR A 55 65.74 44.27 53.47
CA THR A 55 65.08 43.42 52.45
C THR A 55 66.11 42.57 51.68
N PRO A 56 66.04 41.21 51.69
CA PRO A 56 66.99 40.36 50.99
C PRO A 56 66.89 40.53 49.47
N LEU A 57 68.04 40.76 48.83
CA LEU A 57 68.15 41.05 47.40
C LEU A 57 67.57 39.91 46.53
N PRO A 58 66.85 40.22 45.44
CA PRO A 58 66.23 39.22 44.57
C PRO A 58 67.26 38.38 43.79
N PHE A 59 67.08 37.06 43.78
CA PHE A 59 67.88 36.16 42.92
C PHE A 59 67.61 36.42 41.44
N PRO A 60 68.62 36.29 40.56
CA PRO A 60 68.43 36.49 39.13
C PRO A 60 67.51 35.41 38.54
N ALA A 61 66.48 35.84 37.81
CA ALA A 61 65.59 34.95 37.07
C ALA A 61 66.35 34.20 35.97
N ALA A 62 65.96 32.97 35.64
CA ALA A 62 66.61 32.21 34.57
C ALA A 62 66.51 32.91 33.19
N LEU A 63 67.47 32.66 32.29
CA LEU A 63 67.47 33.16 30.91
C LEU A 63 66.25 32.60 30.16
N SER A 64 65.44 33.45 29.53
CA SER A 64 64.16 33.04 28.94
C SER A 64 64.33 32.43 27.54
N ARG A 65 63.50 31.42 27.19
CA ARG A 65 63.51 30.77 25.86
C ARG A 65 63.34 31.76 24.71
N ALA A 66 62.48 32.74 24.92
CA ALA A 66 62.05 33.70 23.91
C ALA A 66 63.17 34.62 23.44
N ASP A 67 64.12 34.97 24.33
CA ASP A 67 65.21 35.90 24.01
C ASP A 67 66.14 35.38 22.89
N PHE A 68 66.15 34.07 22.66
CA PHE A 68 67.02 33.40 21.70
C PHE A 68 66.30 33.01 20.40
N LEU A 69 65.02 33.39 20.26
CA LEU A 69 64.21 33.12 19.07
C LEU A 69 64.14 34.31 18.09
N ALA A 70 64.81 35.43 18.41
CA ALA A 70 64.88 36.58 17.54
C ALA A 70 65.63 36.22 16.23
N PRO A 71 65.07 36.53 15.04
CA PRO A 71 65.67 36.16 13.76
C PRO A 71 67.04 36.83 13.48
N ASP A 72 67.32 37.91 14.19
CA ASP A 72 68.50 38.77 14.12
C ASP A 72 69.24 38.83 15.47
N PHE A 73 69.19 37.72 16.23
CA PHE A 73 69.85 37.59 17.53
C PHE A 73 71.35 37.90 17.46
N ASP A 74 71.76 38.99 18.13
CA ASP A 74 73.16 39.33 18.36
C ASP A 74 73.56 39.02 19.81
N ALA A 75 74.42 38.01 19.96
CA ALA A 75 74.91 37.57 21.26
C ALA A 75 75.67 38.67 22.00
N ALA A 76 76.41 39.53 21.30
CA ALA A 76 77.21 40.58 21.93
C ALA A 76 76.32 41.68 22.53
N ALA A 77 75.33 42.14 21.75
CA ALA A 77 74.32 43.08 22.22
C ALA A 77 73.49 42.51 23.38
N TYR A 78 73.05 41.25 23.29
CA TYR A 78 72.26 40.59 24.32
C TYR A 78 73.03 40.41 25.65
N LEU A 79 74.28 39.94 25.60
CA LEU A 79 75.11 39.81 26.80
C LEU A 79 75.46 41.17 27.43
N SER A 80 75.63 42.21 26.61
CA SER A 80 75.86 43.56 27.11
C SER A 80 74.60 44.13 27.80
N ALA A 81 73.41 43.95 27.22
CA ALA A 81 72.14 44.41 27.78
C ALA A 81 71.80 43.74 29.11
N LEU A 82 72.24 42.49 29.32
CA LEU A 82 72.13 41.79 30.60
C LEU A 82 73.03 42.37 31.70
N HIS A 83 74.14 43.02 31.33
CA HIS A 83 75.14 43.56 32.26
C HIS A 83 75.02 45.08 32.50
N THR A 84 74.59 45.87 31.51
CA THR A 84 74.75 47.34 31.52
C THR A 84 73.47 48.16 31.74
N GLY A 85 72.49 47.66 32.52
CA GLY A 85 71.46 48.54 33.10
C GLY A 85 70.10 48.62 32.39
N GLY A 86 69.57 47.50 31.91
CA GLY A 86 68.13 47.36 31.67
C GLY A 86 67.36 46.91 32.92
N PRO A 87 66.02 46.80 32.89
CA PRO A 87 65.19 46.27 34.00
C PRO A 87 65.49 44.79 34.36
N ALA A 88 66.42 44.17 33.64
CA ALA A 88 66.96 42.84 33.88
C ALA A 88 68.49 42.87 34.09
N ALA A 89 69.06 43.96 34.61
CA ALA A 89 70.48 44.05 34.94
C ALA A 89 70.83 42.98 36.00
N ARG A 90 71.58 41.96 35.58
CA ARG A 90 71.94 40.83 36.44
C ARG A 90 73.32 41.08 37.03
N HIS A 91 73.41 41.14 38.35
CA HIS A 91 74.68 41.08 39.07
C HIS A 91 75.13 39.62 39.26
N GLN A 92 75.17 38.86 38.16
CA GLN A 92 75.57 37.45 38.16
C GLN A 92 77.06 37.33 37.85
N THR A 93 77.74 36.33 38.41
CA THR A 93 79.13 36.06 38.04
C THR A 93 79.21 35.54 36.60
N LEU A 94 80.33 35.79 35.92
CA LEU A 94 80.56 35.26 34.58
C LEU A 94 80.58 33.72 34.56
N GLU A 95 80.93 33.10 35.69
CA GLU A 95 80.94 31.64 35.83
C GLU A 95 79.52 31.08 35.89
N ASP A 96 78.62 31.72 36.64
CA ASP A 96 77.21 31.34 36.73
C ASP A 96 76.47 31.56 35.41
N LEU A 97 76.71 32.69 34.71
CA LEU A 97 76.11 32.94 33.40
C LEU A 97 76.57 31.90 32.37
N ARG A 98 77.83 31.48 32.44
CA ARG A 98 78.40 30.46 31.57
C ARG A 98 77.83 29.06 31.89
N ALA A 99 77.58 28.76 33.16
CA ALA A 99 76.90 27.53 33.57
C ALA A 99 75.45 27.51 33.06
N GLU A 100 74.71 28.60 33.27
CA GLU A 100 73.31 28.73 32.85
C GLU A 100 73.13 28.64 31.32
N LEU A 101 74.02 29.27 30.54
CA LEU A 101 74.03 29.14 29.08
C LEU A 101 74.33 27.70 28.63
N ARG A 102 75.20 26.99 29.35
CA ARG A 102 75.53 25.59 29.04
C ARG A 102 74.38 24.65 29.35
N ASP A 103 73.78 24.79 30.52
CA ASP A 103 72.64 23.97 30.94
C ASP A 103 71.48 24.14 29.96
N ARG A 104 71.26 25.37 29.50
CA ARG A 104 70.23 25.64 28.51
C ARG A 104 70.57 25.13 27.11
N SER A 105 71.84 25.17 26.70
CA SER A 105 72.27 24.53 25.45
C SER A 105 72.07 23.01 25.49
N ALA A 106 72.33 22.38 26.65
CA ALA A 106 72.10 20.96 26.86
C ALA A 106 70.60 20.63 26.83
N ALA A 107 69.76 21.43 27.49
CA ALA A 107 68.30 21.29 27.45
C ALA A 107 67.75 21.39 26.03
N ILE A 108 68.19 22.39 25.23
CA ILE A 108 67.78 22.53 23.83
C ILE A 108 68.21 21.32 22.99
N SER A 109 69.42 20.79 23.22
CA SER A 109 69.88 19.60 22.50
C SER A 109 69.04 18.36 22.84
N ALA A 110 68.60 18.23 24.10
CA ALA A 110 67.71 17.15 24.53
C ALA A 110 66.30 17.32 23.93
N GLU A 111 65.72 18.53 23.98
CA GLU A 111 64.43 18.85 23.33
C GLU A 111 64.47 18.58 21.82
N LEU A 112 65.56 18.94 21.14
CA LEU A 112 65.72 18.69 19.72
C LEU A 112 65.72 17.20 19.43
N LEU A 113 66.49 16.41 20.19
CA LEU A 113 66.52 14.95 20.03
C LEU A 113 65.15 14.34 20.31
N GLU A 114 64.46 14.80 21.34
CA GLU A 114 63.11 14.35 21.67
C GLU A 114 62.11 14.68 20.56
N LEU A 115 62.09 15.91 20.07
CA LEU A 115 61.20 16.34 18.97
C LEU A 115 61.51 15.57 17.68
N VAL A 116 62.79 15.39 17.37
CA VAL A 116 63.22 14.64 16.19
C VAL A 116 62.80 13.17 16.31
N ASN A 117 63.01 12.54 17.47
CA ASN A 117 62.59 11.16 17.70
C ASN A 117 61.06 11.03 17.67
N ALA A 118 60.33 11.97 18.27
CA ALA A 118 58.87 11.99 18.24
C ALA A 118 58.34 12.15 16.80
N ASN A 119 58.92 13.05 16.02
CA ASN A 119 58.54 13.25 14.62
C ASN A 119 58.91 12.05 13.75
N TYR A 120 60.06 11.40 13.97
CA TYR A 120 60.42 10.17 13.27
C TYR A 120 59.48 9.02 13.62
N ALA A 121 59.13 8.86 14.90
CA ALA A 121 58.18 7.84 15.34
C ALA A 121 56.79 8.07 14.72
N ALA A 122 56.32 9.31 14.67
CA ALA A 122 55.06 9.67 14.03
C ALA A 122 55.08 9.42 12.51
N PHE A 123 56.19 9.77 11.84
CA PHE A 123 56.36 9.54 10.40
C PHE A 123 56.41 8.05 10.05
N LEU A 124 57.11 7.24 10.85
CA LEU A 124 57.16 5.79 10.66
C LEU A 124 55.77 5.16 10.92
N GLY A 125 55.06 5.61 11.96
CA GLY A 125 53.69 5.18 12.23
C GLY A 125 52.73 5.48 11.06
N LEU A 126 52.82 6.69 10.49
CA LEU A 126 52.04 7.05 9.30
C LEU A 126 52.41 6.18 8.09
N GLY A 127 53.71 5.88 7.91
CA GLY A 127 54.17 4.97 6.87
C GLY A 127 53.59 3.56 7.01
N ASP A 128 53.53 3.03 8.23
CA ASP A 128 52.94 1.72 8.52
C ASP A 128 51.42 1.71 8.31
N GLU A 129 50.70 2.76 8.73
CA GLU A 129 49.26 2.90 8.49
C GLU A 129 48.92 3.03 7.00
N LEU A 130 49.69 3.82 6.24
CA LEU A 130 49.52 3.94 4.79
C LEU A 130 49.82 2.63 4.08
N ARG A 131 50.86 1.92 4.49
CA ARG A 131 51.23 0.61 3.93
C ARG A 131 50.17 -0.46 4.19
N GLY A 132 49.51 -0.45 5.35
CA GLY A 132 48.39 -1.34 5.65
C GLY A 132 47.04 -0.88 5.08
N GLY A 133 46.91 0.41 4.74
CA GLY A 133 45.68 0.97 4.17
C GLY A 133 45.35 0.43 2.78
N GLU A 134 46.36 0.08 1.99
CA GLU A 134 46.17 -0.51 0.65
C GLU A 134 45.45 -1.86 0.70
N GLU A 135 45.85 -2.74 1.63
CA GLU A 135 45.20 -4.05 1.85
C GLU A 135 43.71 -3.89 2.22
N ARG A 136 43.41 -2.96 3.14
CA ARG A 136 42.00 -2.68 3.53
C ARG A 136 41.17 -2.16 2.36
N VAL A 137 41.76 -1.35 1.50
CA VAL A 137 41.08 -0.85 0.29
C VAL A 137 40.86 -1.98 -0.70
N GLU A 138 41.81 -2.90 -0.85
CA GLU A 138 41.67 -4.09 -1.69
C GLU A 138 40.55 -5.01 -1.17
N ASP A 139 40.48 -5.27 0.13
CA ASP A 139 39.41 -6.05 0.75
C ASP A 139 38.03 -5.45 0.47
N VAL A 140 37.90 -4.12 0.63
CA VAL A 140 36.64 -3.41 0.32
C VAL A 140 36.30 -3.54 -1.17
N ARG A 141 37.28 -3.42 -2.07
CA ARG A 141 37.05 -3.62 -3.51
C ARG A 141 36.55 -5.02 -3.81
N VAL A 142 37.16 -6.05 -3.22
CA VAL A 142 36.73 -7.45 -3.40
C VAL A 142 35.31 -7.66 -2.85
N ALA A 143 35.01 -7.12 -1.67
CA ALA A 143 33.67 -7.19 -1.08
C ALA A 143 32.61 -6.50 -1.96
N LEU A 144 32.92 -5.32 -2.52
CA LEU A 144 32.02 -4.60 -3.43
C LEU A 144 31.80 -5.38 -4.74
N LEU A 145 32.83 -6.01 -5.29
CA LEU A 145 32.69 -6.88 -6.46
C LEU A 145 31.82 -8.10 -6.16
N GLY A 146 31.98 -8.72 -4.99
CA GLY A 146 31.13 -9.81 -4.53
C GLY A 146 29.67 -9.38 -4.37
N PHE A 147 29.43 -8.22 -3.75
CA PHE A 147 28.09 -7.65 -3.60
C PHE A 147 27.44 -7.35 -4.95
N ARG A 148 28.17 -6.72 -5.87
CA ARG A 148 27.66 -6.44 -7.22
C ARG A 148 27.22 -7.72 -7.93
N ARG A 149 28.04 -8.77 -7.89
CA ARG A 149 27.67 -10.07 -8.48
C ARG A 149 26.41 -10.66 -7.84
N ALA A 150 26.30 -10.60 -6.52
CA ALA A 150 25.12 -11.09 -5.81
C ALA A 150 23.84 -10.31 -6.18
N VAL A 151 23.95 -8.99 -6.36
CA VAL A 151 22.84 -8.15 -6.83
C VAL A 151 22.45 -8.50 -8.27
N GLU A 152 23.42 -8.67 -9.17
CA GLU A 152 23.16 -9.07 -10.56
C GLU A 152 22.46 -10.45 -10.63
N GLU A 153 22.86 -11.40 -9.78
CA GLU A 153 22.20 -12.71 -9.66
C GLU A 153 20.78 -12.61 -9.09
N LEU A 154 20.57 -11.78 -8.06
CA LEU A 154 19.23 -11.53 -7.53
C LEU A 154 18.34 -10.86 -8.57
N GLN A 155 18.85 -9.88 -9.31
CA GLN A 155 18.13 -9.22 -10.40
C GLN A 155 17.77 -10.21 -11.52
N ALA A 156 18.62 -11.19 -11.82
CA ALA A 156 18.30 -12.24 -12.78
C ALA A 156 17.13 -13.12 -12.30
N ARG A 157 17.18 -13.59 -11.05
CA ARG A 157 16.11 -14.40 -10.44
C ARG A 157 14.78 -13.66 -10.36
N VAL A 158 14.81 -12.38 -9.98
CA VAL A 158 13.59 -11.54 -9.93
C VAL A 158 12.99 -11.34 -11.32
N ARG A 159 13.83 -11.14 -12.35
CA ARG A 159 13.34 -11.03 -13.74
C ARG A 159 12.68 -12.33 -14.21
N GLU A 160 13.30 -13.47 -13.94
CA GLU A 160 12.72 -14.79 -14.27
C GLU A 160 11.37 -14.99 -13.57
N ARG A 161 11.31 -14.75 -12.26
CA ARG A 161 10.07 -14.88 -11.48
C ARG A 161 8.98 -13.94 -11.98
N ARG A 162 9.33 -12.72 -12.37
CA ARG A 162 8.38 -11.76 -12.97
C ARG A 162 7.79 -12.30 -14.28
N LEU A 163 8.60 -12.93 -15.13
CA LEU A 163 8.12 -13.52 -16.39
C LEU A 163 7.19 -14.71 -16.13
N GLU A 164 7.53 -15.55 -15.16
CA GLU A 164 6.69 -16.69 -14.76
C GLU A 164 5.33 -16.21 -14.22
N VAL A 165 5.32 -15.22 -13.33
CA VAL A 165 4.09 -14.62 -12.78
C VAL A 165 3.26 -13.97 -13.89
N ALA A 166 3.90 -13.26 -14.83
CA ALA A 166 3.20 -12.66 -15.96
C ALA A 166 2.54 -13.72 -16.87
N ARG A 167 3.20 -14.88 -17.06
CA ARG A 167 2.63 -16.01 -17.80
C ARG A 167 1.42 -16.59 -17.08
N VAL A 168 1.56 -16.91 -15.80
CA VAL A 168 0.48 -17.52 -15.00
C VAL A 168 -0.71 -16.57 -14.86
N ASN A 169 -0.48 -15.26 -14.70
CA ASN A 169 -1.58 -14.29 -14.65
C ASN A 169 -2.34 -14.18 -15.96
N ARG A 170 -1.65 -14.32 -17.11
CA ARG A 170 -2.32 -14.37 -18.41
C ARG A 170 -3.19 -15.62 -18.53
N GLU A 171 -2.64 -16.78 -18.17
CA GLU A 171 -3.38 -18.05 -18.15
C GLU A 171 -4.60 -17.97 -17.21
N LEU A 172 -4.43 -17.38 -16.03
CA LEU A 172 -5.53 -17.15 -15.08
C LEU A 172 -6.60 -16.23 -15.68
N GLY A 173 -6.21 -15.16 -16.38
CA GLY A 173 -7.14 -14.25 -17.05
C GLY A 173 -7.93 -14.95 -18.15
N GLU A 174 -7.27 -15.79 -18.97
CA GLU A 174 -7.92 -16.59 -20.01
C GLU A 174 -8.92 -17.59 -19.42
N VAL A 175 -8.53 -18.29 -18.34
CA VAL A 175 -9.42 -19.23 -17.65
C VAL A 175 -10.60 -18.50 -17.01
N LYS A 176 -10.39 -17.35 -16.36
CA LYS A 176 -11.49 -16.53 -15.81
C LYS A 176 -12.46 -16.09 -16.89
N GLY A 177 -11.95 -15.58 -18.02
CA GLY A 177 -12.78 -15.21 -19.17
C GLY A 177 -13.61 -16.39 -19.71
N ALA A 178 -13.01 -17.59 -19.78
CA ALA A 178 -13.71 -18.80 -20.19
C ALA A 178 -14.79 -19.23 -19.18
N VAL A 179 -14.52 -19.11 -17.87
CA VAL A 179 -15.50 -19.39 -16.80
C VAL A 179 -16.66 -18.40 -16.85
N GLU A 180 -16.39 -17.11 -17.03
CA GLU A 180 -17.42 -16.09 -17.17
C GLU A 180 -18.30 -16.33 -18.41
N LEU A 181 -17.70 -16.66 -19.55
CA LEU A 181 -18.43 -17.07 -20.75
C LEU A 181 -19.32 -18.29 -20.46
N GLY A 182 -18.77 -19.32 -19.82
CA GLY A 182 -19.49 -20.53 -19.43
C GLY A 182 -20.68 -20.23 -18.50
N ARG A 183 -20.50 -19.35 -17.50
CA ARG A 183 -21.58 -18.91 -16.60
C ARG A 183 -22.69 -18.20 -17.35
N ARG A 184 -22.36 -17.28 -18.27
CA ARG A 184 -23.38 -16.61 -19.11
C ARG A 184 -24.11 -17.59 -20.02
N MET A 185 -23.41 -18.60 -20.56
CA MET A 185 -24.03 -19.66 -21.37
C MET A 185 -25.01 -20.51 -20.55
N LEU A 186 -24.67 -20.85 -19.30
CA LEU A 186 -25.57 -21.56 -18.39
C LEU A 186 -26.78 -20.68 -18.01
N GLU A 187 -26.55 -19.42 -17.66
CA GLU A 187 -27.63 -18.47 -17.36
C GLU A 187 -28.60 -18.31 -18.55
N LEU A 188 -28.07 -18.28 -19.78
CA LEU A 188 -28.90 -18.26 -20.98
C LEU A 188 -29.75 -19.53 -21.11
N ASP A 189 -29.19 -20.72 -20.89
CA ASP A 189 -29.94 -21.98 -20.93
C ASP A 189 -31.01 -22.06 -19.85
N GLU A 190 -30.70 -21.66 -18.63
CA GLU A 190 -31.63 -21.64 -17.51
C GLU A 190 -32.81 -20.70 -17.79
N ARG A 191 -32.54 -19.47 -18.23
CA ARG A 191 -33.60 -18.51 -18.56
C ARG A 191 -34.44 -18.94 -19.76
N VAL A 192 -33.83 -19.52 -20.80
CA VAL A 192 -34.60 -20.06 -21.93
C VAL A 192 -35.46 -21.24 -21.49
N SER A 193 -34.92 -22.14 -20.67
CA SER A 193 -35.66 -23.30 -20.14
C SER A 193 -36.80 -22.87 -19.22
N ALA A 194 -36.58 -21.87 -18.37
CA ALA A 194 -37.61 -21.29 -17.52
C ALA A 194 -38.73 -20.65 -18.35
N LEU A 195 -38.36 -19.85 -19.36
CA LEU A 195 -39.31 -19.23 -20.28
C LEU A 195 -40.12 -20.31 -21.05
N GLU A 196 -39.46 -21.32 -21.60
CA GLU A 196 -40.12 -22.46 -22.27
C GLU A 196 -41.07 -23.19 -21.31
N GLY A 197 -40.67 -23.43 -20.06
CA GLY A 197 -41.50 -24.08 -19.05
C GLY A 197 -42.77 -23.28 -18.74
N ARG A 198 -42.64 -21.96 -18.51
CA ARG A 198 -43.78 -21.06 -18.26
C ARG A 198 -44.75 -21.05 -19.44
N LEU A 199 -44.21 -21.01 -20.65
CA LEU A 199 -44.97 -20.98 -21.90
C LEU A 199 -45.69 -22.31 -22.20
N LEU A 200 -45.04 -23.44 -21.93
CA LEU A 200 -45.60 -24.77 -22.12
C LEU A 200 -46.73 -25.06 -21.13
N VAL A 201 -46.55 -24.71 -19.85
CA VAL A 201 -47.59 -24.84 -18.82
C VAL A 201 -48.85 -24.06 -19.22
N GLU A 202 -48.71 -22.90 -19.86
CA GLU A 202 -49.83 -22.11 -20.34
C GLU A 202 -50.50 -22.68 -21.60
N SER A 203 -49.70 -23.25 -22.52
CA SER A 203 -50.25 -23.94 -23.69
C SER A 203 -51.11 -25.16 -23.31
N VAL A 204 -50.73 -25.88 -22.24
CA VAL A 204 -51.42 -27.08 -21.74
C VAL A 204 -52.58 -26.72 -20.79
N GLY A 205 -52.48 -25.61 -20.04
CA GLY A 205 -53.52 -25.11 -19.13
C GLY A 205 -54.82 -24.68 -19.82
N LYS A 206 -54.83 -24.57 -21.15
CA LYS A 206 -56.01 -24.25 -21.98
C LYS A 206 -56.96 -25.44 -22.22
N GLY A 207 -56.69 -26.63 -21.66
CA GLY A 207 -57.48 -27.82 -21.92
C GLY A 207 -57.73 -28.75 -20.74
N LYS A 208 -58.54 -28.34 -19.74
CA LYS A 208 -59.55 -29.20 -19.06
C LYS A 208 -60.22 -28.47 -17.89
N GLY A 209 -61.55 -28.56 -17.87
CA GLY A 209 -62.42 -27.90 -16.91
C GLY A 209 -62.34 -28.44 -15.49
N LYS A 210 -62.38 -27.51 -14.55
CA LYS A 210 -63.23 -27.45 -13.35
C LYS A 210 -64.09 -28.71 -13.09
N LYS A 211 -63.71 -29.53 -12.09
CA LYS A 211 -64.61 -30.20 -11.15
C LYS A 211 -63.87 -30.44 -9.83
N GLY A 212 -64.39 -29.82 -8.76
CA GLY A 212 -63.84 -29.98 -7.42
C GLY A 212 -64.18 -31.33 -6.79
N LYS A 213 -63.45 -31.66 -5.72
CA LYS A 213 -63.98 -32.47 -4.62
C LYS A 213 -63.15 -32.23 -3.36
N LYS A 214 -63.85 -31.76 -2.33
CA LYS A 214 -63.42 -31.62 -0.93
C LYS A 214 -63.61 -32.97 -0.23
N VAL A 215 -62.54 -33.54 0.34
CA VAL A 215 -62.51 -34.60 1.39
C VAL A 215 -61.07 -34.50 1.96
N GLY A 216 -60.73 -34.47 3.25
CA GLY A 216 -61.38 -34.91 4.48
C GLY A 216 -60.65 -36.16 5.02
N HIS A 217 -60.00 -36.04 6.20
CA HIS A 217 -59.30 -37.09 7.01
C HIS A 217 -58.00 -37.68 6.42
N GLY A 218 -56.95 -38.02 7.17
CA GLY A 218 -56.70 -38.18 8.61
C GLY A 218 -55.54 -39.18 8.82
N GLY A 219 -54.70 -38.98 9.85
CA GLY A 219 -53.67 -39.92 10.35
C GLY A 219 -52.44 -40.10 9.45
N GLU A 220 -51.26 -40.50 9.90
CA GLU A 220 -50.63 -40.70 11.20
C GLU A 220 -49.16 -41.03 10.86
N ASP A 221 -48.25 -40.78 11.80
CA ASP A 221 -46.93 -41.42 11.95
C ASP A 221 -45.83 -41.25 10.88
N GLY A 222 -44.69 -40.69 11.34
CA GLY A 222 -43.45 -40.68 10.59
C GLY A 222 -42.27 -40.14 11.39
N LYS A 223 -42.05 -40.68 12.59
CA LYS A 223 -40.87 -40.39 13.43
C LYS A 223 -39.62 -40.96 12.75
N GLY A 224 -38.87 -40.11 12.04
CA GLY A 224 -37.59 -40.44 11.41
C GLY A 224 -36.48 -39.56 11.96
N ASN A 225 -35.63 -40.15 12.78
CA ASN A 225 -34.40 -39.56 13.31
C ASN A 225 -33.40 -39.38 12.16
N LYS A 226 -32.83 -38.18 12.01
CA LYS A 226 -31.55 -38.00 11.30
C LYS A 226 -30.84 -36.78 11.86
N ASP A 227 -29.89 -37.08 12.76
CA ASP A 227 -28.79 -36.21 13.13
C ASP A 227 -27.93 -36.02 11.88
N GLU A 228 -27.89 -34.80 11.35
CA GLU A 228 -26.85 -34.34 10.43
C GLU A 228 -26.39 -32.97 10.95
N GLU A 229 -25.23 -32.99 11.60
CA GLU A 229 -24.45 -31.81 11.95
C GLU A 229 -23.94 -31.21 10.63
N GLU A 230 -24.54 -30.09 10.20
CA GLU A 230 -23.97 -29.25 9.15
C GLU A 230 -23.14 -28.16 9.82
N GLU A 231 -21.83 -28.23 9.57
CA GLU A 231 -20.87 -27.17 9.86
C GLU A 231 -21.22 -25.95 8.99
N GLU A 232 -21.61 -24.85 9.62
CA GLU A 232 -21.76 -23.56 8.94
C GLU A 232 -20.35 -23.04 8.61
N GLU A 233 -19.95 -23.13 7.34
CA GLU A 233 -18.83 -22.36 6.79
C GLU A 233 -19.34 -20.94 6.45
N ASP A 234 -18.93 -19.99 7.29
CA ASP A 234 -19.01 -18.54 7.08
C ASP A 234 -18.27 -18.13 5.78
N ASP A 235 -18.98 -18.02 4.66
CA ASP A 235 -18.47 -17.37 3.44
C ASP A 235 -19.12 -15.98 3.28
N ASP A 236 -18.56 -15.03 4.02
CA ASP A 236 -18.87 -13.60 3.95
C ASP A 236 -18.36 -12.97 2.63
N TYR A 237 -19.33 -12.43 1.88
CA TYR A 237 -19.32 -11.07 1.32
C TYR A 237 -18.15 -10.62 0.41
N TRP A 238 -18.38 -10.72 -0.90
CA TRP A 238 -18.00 -9.69 -1.89
C TRP A 238 -19.14 -9.49 -2.90
N ALA A 239 -20.26 -8.94 -2.44
CA ALA A 239 -21.28 -8.36 -3.30
C ALA A 239 -21.00 -6.86 -3.41
N GLU A 240 -20.04 -6.47 -4.25
CA GLU A 240 -19.89 -5.08 -4.66
C GLU A 240 -20.83 -4.79 -5.84
N ASP A 241 -21.72 -3.82 -5.62
CA ASP A 241 -22.35 -2.95 -6.61
C ASP A 241 -22.80 -3.59 -7.93
N LEU A 242 -23.98 -4.22 -7.88
CA LEU A 242 -24.93 -4.01 -8.97
C LEU A 242 -26.11 -3.23 -8.40
N ASP A 243 -25.98 -1.91 -8.52
CA ASP A 243 -27.04 -0.94 -8.32
C ASP A 243 -28.34 -1.49 -8.91
N SER A 244 -29.24 -1.78 -7.98
CA SER A 244 -30.64 -2.01 -8.19
C SER A 244 -31.23 -0.79 -8.89
N VAL A 245 -31.22 -0.80 -10.23
CA VAL A 245 -32.19 -0.02 -11.00
C VAL A 245 -33.55 -0.69 -10.83
N GLY A 246 -34.14 -0.44 -9.66
CA GLY A 246 -35.56 -0.57 -9.45
C GLY A 246 -36.22 0.39 -10.43
N SER A 247 -36.66 -0.14 -11.57
CA SER A 247 -37.71 0.49 -12.33
C SER A 247 -38.97 0.31 -11.50
N ASP A 248 -39.15 1.26 -10.59
CA ASP A 248 -40.39 1.50 -9.86
C ASP A 248 -41.43 1.96 -10.89
N GLU A 249 -41.95 0.99 -11.65
CA GLU A 249 -43.22 1.16 -12.33
C GLU A 249 -44.30 0.83 -11.30
N ASP A 250 -44.61 1.82 -10.47
CA ASP A 250 -45.90 1.97 -9.81
C ASP A 250 -46.99 1.94 -10.88
N ASP A 251 -47.44 0.73 -11.22
CA ASP A 251 -48.67 0.52 -11.97
C ASP A 251 -49.74 0.12 -10.94
N GLU A 252 -50.34 1.15 -10.32
CA GLU A 252 -51.61 1.02 -9.60
C GLU A 252 -52.69 0.56 -10.60
N GLU A 253 -52.73 -0.73 -10.89
CA GLU A 253 -53.85 -1.32 -11.62
C GLU A 253 -55.00 -1.54 -10.64
N THR A 254 -55.88 -0.54 -10.57
CA THR A 254 -57.27 -0.70 -10.14
C THR A 254 -57.88 -1.92 -10.83
N GLU A 255 -58.05 -3.01 -10.07
CA GLU A 255 -58.94 -4.12 -10.38
C GLU A 255 -60.38 -3.58 -10.39
N GLU A 256 -60.80 -2.92 -11.48
CA GLU A 256 -62.21 -2.84 -11.81
C GLU A 256 -62.66 -4.24 -12.28
N ASP A 257 -62.94 -5.12 -11.30
CA ASP A 257 -63.85 -6.26 -11.46
C ASP A 257 -65.27 -5.72 -11.66
N GLY A 258 -65.47 -5.05 -12.80
CA GLY A 258 -66.75 -4.62 -13.32
C GLY A 258 -67.41 -5.73 -14.10
N GLY A 259 -67.96 -6.72 -13.39
CA GLY A 259 -68.99 -7.67 -13.82
C GLY A 259 -69.13 -7.99 -15.32
N GLY A 260 -68.83 -9.25 -15.67
CA GLY A 260 -69.66 -10.00 -16.62
C GLY A 260 -69.03 -10.54 -17.91
N VAL A 261 -67.71 -10.52 -18.10
CA VAL A 261 -67.07 -11.29 -19.18
C VAL A 261 -65.81 -11.96 -18.64
N GLY A 262 -65.88 -13.29 -18.43
CA GLY A 262 -64.70 -14.06 -18.06
C GLY A 262 -63.76 -14.14 -19.26
N PHE A 263 -62.72 -13.31 -19.29
CA PHE A 263 -61.64 -13.46 -20.25
C PHE A 263 -60.91 -14.77 -20.00
N VAL A 264 -60.79 -15.61 -21.03
CA VAL A 264 -60.12 -16.91 -20.96
C VAL A 264 -58.62 -16.77 -21.28
N SER A 265 -58.24 -15.72 -22.01
CA SER A 265 -56.85 -15.42 -22.35
C SER A 265 -56.00 -14.89 -21.19
N SER A 266 -54.69 -15.08 -21.36
CA SER A 266 -53.61 -14.61 -20.50
C SER A 266 -53.77 -13.13 -20.14
N SER A 267 -53.54 -12.79 -18.88
CA SER A 267 -53.58 -11.39 -18.45
C SER A 267 -52.47 -10.57 -19.11
N PRO A 268 -52.68 -9.27 -19.39
CA PRO A 268 -51.65 -8.40 -19.94
C PRO A 268 -50.38 -8.40 -19.11
N SER A 269 -50.49 -8.37 -17.78
CA SER A 269 -49.36 -8.41 -16.85
C SER A 269 -48.46 -9.65 -17.03
N LYS A 270 -49.06 -10.83 -17.24
CA LYS A 270 -48.32 -12.09 -17.42
C LYS A 270 -47.61 -12.13 -18.78
N LEU A 271 -48.30 -11.75 -19.86
CA LEU A 271 -47.69 -11.66 -21.19
C LEU A 271 -46.57 -10.62 -21.23
N ALA A 272 -46.74 -9.49 -20.52
CA ALA A 272 -45.71 -8.47 -20.39
C ALA A 272 -44.47 -9.01 -19.66
N ALA A 273 -44.66 -9.76 -18.57
CA ALA A 273 -43.55 -10.39 -17.86
C ALA A 273 -42.76 -11.37 -18.74
N MET A 274 -43.46 -12.22 -19.52
CA MET A 274 -42.80 -13.15 -20.46
C MET A 274 -42.09 -12.43 -21.60
N ALA A 275 -42.67 -11.34 -22.11
CA ALA A 275 -42.03 -10.52 -23.14
C ALA A 275 -40.76 -9.83 -22.63
N ARG A 276 -40.78 -9.29 -21.40
CA ARG A 276 -39.59 -8.71 -20.76
C ARG A 276 -38.51 -9.77 -20.54
N GLU A 277 -38.88 -10.95 -20.05
CA GLU A 277 -37.95 -12.07 -19.86
C GLU A 277 -37.31 -12.50 -21.20
N TYR A 278 -38.09 -12.57 -22.28
CA TYR A 278 -37.56 -12.84 -23.62
C TYR A 278 -36.54 -11.79 -24.08
N VAL A 279 -36.80 -10.50 -23.84
CA VAL A 279 -35.85 -9.42 -24.18
C VAL A 279 -34.55 -9.54 -23.39
N LEU A 280 -34.61 -9.90 -22.10
CA LEU A 280 -33.41 -10.17 -21.29
C LEU A 280 -32.61 -11.35 -21.84
N VAL A 281 -33.28 -12.44 -22.22
CA VAL A 281 -32.67 -13.60 -22.86
C VAL A 281 -32.01 -13.22 -24.20
N GLU A 282 -32.66 -12.37 -25.00
CA GLU A 282 -32.08 -11.85 -26.25
C GLU A 282 -30.84 -10.99 -25.99
N GLY A 283 -30.88 -10.13 -24.96
CA GLY A 283 -29.72 -9.36 -24.51
C GLY A 283 -28.54 -10.24 -24.10
N LEU A 284 -28.80 -11.29 -23.32
CA LEU A 284 -27.78 -12.26 -22.92
C LEU A 284 -27.16 -12.97 -24.13
N ALA A 285 -27.98 -13.46 -25.06
CA ALA A 285 -27.50 -14.12 -26.27
C ALA A 285 -26.60 -13.20 -27.11
N ASN A 286 -26.96 -11.91 -27.22
CA ASN A 286 -26.13 -10.91 -27.89
C ASN A 286 -24.79 -10.68 -27.16
N SER A 287 -24.80 -10.65 -25.83
CA SER A 287 -23.58 -10.44 -25.01
C SER A 287 -22.58 -11.61 -25.08
N ILE A 288 -23.08 -12.83 -25.31
CA ILE A 288 -22.26 -14.04 -25.47
C ILE A 288 -21.70 -14.14 -26.90
N GLY A 289 -22.48 -13.68 -27.89
CA GLY A 289 -22.10 -13.69 -29.31
C GLY A 289 -22.82 -14.78 -30.09
N ARG A 290 -23.54 -14.39 -31.16
CA ARG A 290 -24.40 -15.28 -31.96
C ARG A 290 -23.66 -16.27 -32.84
N ASP A 291 -22.37 -16.07 -33.07
CA ASP A 291 -21.58 -16.96 -33.92
C ASP A 291 -21.29 -18.32 -33.28
N LEU A 292 -21.34 -18.38 -31.94
CA LEU A 292 -21.06 -19.59 -31.17
C LEU A 292 -22.11 -20.68 -31.45
N PRO A 293 -21.68 -21.94 -31.67
CA PRO A 293 -22.59 -23.04 -32.04
C PRO A 293 -23.66 -23.32 -30.98
N PHE A 294 -23.33 -23.08 -29.71
CA PHE A 294 -24.29 -23.16 -28.61
C PHE A 294 -25.40 -22.11 -28.73
N VAL A 295 -25.04 -20.84 -28.97
CA VAL A 295 -26.01 -19.75 -29.09
C VAL A 295 -26.92 -19.99 -30.30
N LYS A 296 -26.39 -20.49 -31.42
CA LYS A 296 -27.20 -20.89 -32.58
C LYS A 296 -28.28 -21.93 -32.24
N ARG A 297 -27.95 -22.95 -31.45
CA ARG A 297 -28.96 -23.91 -30.95
C ARG A 297 -29.97 -23.25 -30.02
N MET A 298 -29.52 -22.30 -29.20
CA MET A 298 -30.39 -21.54 -28.33
C MET A 298 -31.33 -20.61 -29.11
N GLU A 299 -30.89 -20.03 -30.21
CA GLU A 299 -31.71 -19.18 -31.08
C GLU A 299 -32.93 -19.93 -31.64
N GLU A 300 -32.80 -21.21 -31.96
CA GLU A 300 -33.94 -22.04 -32.38
C GLU A 300 -35.01 -22.13 -31.27
N ARG A 301 -34.58 -22.31 -30.02
CA ARG A 301 -35.45 -22.35 -28.83
C ARG A 301 -36.08 -20.99 -28.54
N MET A 302 -35.27 -19.93 -28.57
CA MET A 302 -35.73 -18.55 -28.40
C MET A 302 -36.75 -18.17 -29.46
N THR A 303 -36.53 -18.55 -30.72
CA THR A 303 -37.48 -18.29 -31.81
C THR A 303 -38.81 -19.01 -31.58
N ARG A 304 -38.78 -20.25 -31.08
CA ARG A 304 -40.00 -20.96 -30.65
C ARG A 304 -40.72 -20.26 -29.50
N CYS A 305 -39.98 -19.74 -28.52
CA CYS A 305 -40.55 -18.94 -27.43
C CYS A 305 -41.23 -17.69 -27.97
N ARG A 306 -40.53 -16.91 -28.80
CA ARG A 306 -41.06 -15.69 -29.43
C ARG A 306 -42.35 -15.95 -30.19
N ASN A 307 -42.37 -17.00 -31.02
CA ASN A 307 -43.53 -17.35 -31.83
C ASN A 307 -44.75 -17.72 -30.97
N THR A 308 -44.54 -18.44 -29.87
CA THR A 308 -45.65 -18.82 -28.97
C THR A 308 -46.16 -17.60 -28.19
N ILE A 309 -45.27 -16.72 -27.71
CA ILE A 309 -45.69 -15.46 -27.05
C ILE A 309 -46.53 -14.63 -28.03
N LEU A 310 -46.09 -14.49 -29.29
CA LEU A 310 -46.84 -13.76 -30.31
C LEU A 310 -48.19 -14.42 -30.64
N LEU A 311 -48.27 -15.75 -30.59
CA LEU A 311 -49.52 -16.50 -30.79
C LEU A 311 -50.50 -16.26 -29.63
N ASP A 312 -50.03 -16.34 -28.39
CA ASP A 312 -50.85 -16.07 -27.20
C ASP A 312 -51.30 -14.60 -27.16
N LEU A 313 -50.40 -13.68 -27.47
CA LEU A 313 -50.69 -12.25 -27.59
C LEU A 313 -51.71 -11.97 -28.70
N SER A 314 -51.61 -12.66 -29.84
CA SER A 314 -52.59 -12.52 -30.92
C SER A 314 -53.97 -13.03 -30.52
N THR A 315 -54.03 -14.12 -29.74
CA THR A 315 -55.27 -14.72 -29.27
C THR A 315 -55.92 -13.82 -28.22
N ALA A 316 -55.13 -13.32 -27.27
CA ALA A 316 -55.59 -12.40 -26.23
C ALA A 316 -56.05 -11.05 -26.80
N LEU A 317 -55.33 -10.51 -27.80
CA LEU A 317 -55.73 -9.28 -28.49
C LEU A 317 -57.04 -9.45 -29.27
N LYS A 318 -57.23 -10.59 -29.94
CA LYS A 318 -58.48 -10.93 -30.64
C LYS A 318 -59.66 -11.05 -29.67
N GLU A 319 -59.46 -11.64 -28.50
CA GLU A 319 -60.50 -11.77 -27.47
C GLU A 319 -60.85 -10.41 -26.81
N ALA A 320 -59.84 -9.65 -26.41
CA ALA A 320 -60.02 -8.32 -25.82
C ALA A 320 -60.76 -7.37 -26.77
N ARG A 321 -60.47 -7.44 -28.07
CA ARG A 321 -61.18 -6.64 -29.07
C ARG A 321 -62.64 -7.08 -29.26
N ARG A 322 -62.93 -8.39 -29.21
CA ARG A 322 -64.31 -8.91 -29.29
C ARG A 322 -65.15 -8.50 -28.09
N ALA A 323 -64.54 -8.28 -26.93
CA ALA A 323 -65.21 -7.78 -25.74
C ALA A 323 -65.62 -6.29 -25.81
N GLY A 324 -65.28 -5.58 -26.89
CA GLY A 324 -65.73 -4.21 -27.16
C GLY A 324 -65.21 -3.21 -26.13
N PRO A 325 -66.04 -2.29 -25.59
CA PRO A 325 -65.59 -1.22 -24.70
C PRO A 325 -64.94 -1.75 -23.41
N LYS A 326 -65.43 -2.89 -22.89
CA LYS A 326 -64.87 -3.53 -21.68
C LYS A 326 -63.46 -4.10 -21.88
N GLY A 327 -63.03 -4.32 -23.13
CA GLY A 327 -61.71 -4.86 -23.45
C GLY A 327 -60.71 -3.81 -23.93
N GLN A 328 -61.10 -2.54 -24.10
CA GLN A 328 -60.24 -1.50 -24.67
C GLN A 328 -58.94 -1.28 -23.87
N GLY A 329 -59.01 -1.30 -22.54
CA GLY A 329 -57.82 -1.20 -21.69
C GLY A 329 -56.82 -2.33 -21.92
N ARG A 330 -57.31 -3.58 -22.04
CA ARG A 330 -56.46 -4.75 -22.34
C ARG A 330 -55.88 -4.68 -23.75
N VAL A 331 -56.63 -4.19 -24.73
CA VAL A 331 -56.13 -3.98 -26.10
C VAL A 331 -54.93 -3.04 -26.11
N LEU A 332 -54.99 -1.91 -25.41
CA LEU A 332 -53.87 -0.97 -25.32
C LEU A 332 -52.64 -1.61 -24.67
N LYS A 333 -52.82 -2.33 -23.56
CA LYS A 333 -51.74 -3.05 -22.88
C LYS A 333 -51.08 -4.11 -23.80
N TYR A 334 -51.88 -4.91 -24.52
CA TYR A 334 -51.34 -5.88 -25.47
C TYR A 334 -50.57 -5.22 -26.63
N LEU A 335 -51.01 -4.06 -27.12
CA LEU A 335 -50.27 -3.29 -28.12
C LEU A 335 -48.94 -2.76 -27.57
N GLY A 336 -48.89 -2.38 -26.29
CA GLY A 336 -47.65 -2.06 -25.59
C GLY A 336 -46.66 -3.24 -25.59
N ILE A 337 -47.14 -4.45 -25.33
CA ILE A 337 -46.30 -5.67 -25.34
C ILE A 337 -45.77 -5.98 -26.74
N TYR A 338 -46.58 -5.79 -27.79
CA TYR A 338 -46.11 -5.91 -29.18
C TYR A 338 -44.98 -4.91 -29.51
N ARG A 339 -44.95 -3.74 -28.88
CA ARG A 339 -43.84 -2.79 -29.02
C ARG A 339 -42.56 -3.28 -28.33
N VAL A 340 -42.68 -3.85 -27.12
CA VAL A 340 -41.53 -4.40 -26.38
C VAL A 340 -40.86 -5.53 -27.17
N LEU A 341 -41.63 -6.35 -27.88
CA LEU A 341 -41.12 -7.45 -28.73
C LEU A 341 -40.73 -7.03 -30.16
N ASP A 342 -40.77 -5.73 -30.46
CA ASP A 342 -40.56 -5.16 -31.79
C ASP A 342 -41.38 -5.85 -32.91
N ALA A 343 -42.64 -6.18 -32.61
CA ALA A 343 -43.54 -6.95 -33.47
C ALA A 343 -44.82 -6.16 -33.81
N GLN A 344 -44.71 -4.83 -33.97
CA GLN A 344 -45.84 -3.93 -34.21
C GLN A 344 -46.54 -4.23 -35.55
N ALA A 345 -45.78 -4.70 -36.54
CA ALA A 345 -46.34 -5.11 -37.83
C ALA A 345 -47.34 -6.27 -37.67
N ASP A 346 -47.05 -7.24 -36.81
CA ASP A 346 -47.95 -8.37 -36.54
C ASP A 346 -49.20 -7.95 -35.79
N ALA A 347 -49.07 -7.00 -34.85
CA ALA A 347 -50.22 -6.39 -34.18
C ALA A 347 -51.20 -5.76 -35.18
N VAL A 348 -50.68 -5.00 -36.15
CA VAL A 348 -51.49 -4.37 -37.21
C VAL A 348 -52.15 -5.43 -38.09
N ARG A 349 -51.46 -6.52 -38.42
CA ARG A 349 -52.03 -7.63 -39.20
C ARG A 349 -53.19 -8.29 -38.45
N VAL A 350 -53.02 -8.60 -37.17
CA VAL A 350 -54.06 -9.19 -36.31
C VAL A 350 -55.29 -8.29 -36.22
N LEU A 351 -55.08 -6.97 -36.08
CA LEU A 351 -56.18 -6.01 -36.03
C LEU A 351 -56.91 -5.88 -37.37
N LYS A 352 -56.19 -5.86 -38.51
CA LYS A 352 -56.82 -5.78 -39.84
C LYS A 352 -57.59 -7.05 -40.21
N GLU A 353 -57.10 -8.21 -39.80
CA GLU A 353 -57.78 -9.50 -40.06
C GLU A 353 -59.14 -9.55 -39.36
N GLN A 354 -59.24 -8.99 -38.15
CA GLN A 354 -60.49 -8.93 -37.39
C GLN A 354 -61.48 -7.90 -37.96
N SER A 355 -61.02 -6.74 -38.44
CA SER A 355 -61.90 -5.73 -39.04
C SER A 355 -62.49 -6.13 -40.39
N ARG A 356 -61.96 -7.18 -41.03
CA ARG A 356 -62.55 -7.78 -42.24
C ARG A 356 -63.59 -8.87 -41.95
N ARG A 357 -63.71 -9.31 -40.69
CA ARG A 357 -64.63 -10.38 -40.26
C ARG A 357 -65.88 -9.86 -39.55
N GLN A 358 -65.91 -8.59 -39.18
CA GLN A 358 -67.10 -7.81 -38.81
C GLN A 358 -67.56 -7.03 -40.04
#